data_AF-A0A838IAQ3-F1
#
_entry.id   AF-A0A838IAQ3-F1
#
_cell.length_a   1.000
_cell.length_b   1.000
_cell.length_c   1.000
_cell.angle_alpha   90.00
_cell.angle_beta   90.00
_cell.angle_gamma   90.00
#
_symmetry.space_group_name_H-M   'P 1'
#
loop_
_entity.id
_entity.type
_entity.pdbx_description
1 polymer ?
#
loop_
_entity_poly.entity_id
_entity_poly.type
_entity_poly.pdbx_seq_one_letter_code
_entity_poly.pdbx_strand_id
1 'polypeptide(L)'
;MNYFVTGATGFIGRHLVAELLKRDGTIYVLVRDGSRGKLDALVQRLDAPAGRIVGVTGDLGKPGLGVEGFDEPIDHLFHLAAVYDVEADEESSERANVEGTRHVAEFANAREVGRFHHTSSIAVAGNYRGVFQEDMFDEGQRLPHHYHRTKYESERIVRDMVQAKTLVFRPGIVVGHSETGEMDKIDGPYYLFKLLQRLRAALPEWVPLAGPQGGQTNIVPVDFVARAMDHIAHLSDDELPGDSFHLVNPEAMNVGEALNEFAKAAHAPQLAMRLDQNVTNAIPAPVRAGVMALPTVKRIRNQLYHDLGIPPAAMENRDFACTFDARDAQRALTGTGIAVPPLSTYAPQLWDFWERNLDPDLFRERSLASSIRDKRILITGASSGIGLETAVKIGEAGGEVILVSRTREKLEEVAKQVEAAGGTAHVHPCDLSELEDVERLASEVLEQHGGVDVLVNNAGRSIRRSVKASYDRFHDYERTMQLNYFGALKLIMAFMPGMRERRSGHIVNVSSIGVQTNTPRFSAYVASKSALDAFSRCAAPEVIGDGVKFTTVYMPLVRTPMI
;
A
#
# COMPACT_ATOMS: atom_id res chain seq x y z
N MET A 1 -33.61 -11.84 -22.93
CA MET A 1 -32.32 -11.89 -23.65
C MET A 1 -31.33 -12.68 -22.81
N ASN A 2 -30.52 -13.51 -23.43
CA ASN A 2 -29.49 -14.29 -22.77
C ASN A 2 -28.12 -13.64 -22.98
N TYR A 3 -27.41 -13.44 -21.86
CA TYR A 3 -26.10 -12.79 -21.83
C TYR A 3 -25.02 -13.82 -21.52
N PHE A 4 -23.86 -13.73 -22.18
CA PHE A 4 -22.68 -14.51 -21.83
C PHE A 4 -21.53 -13.55 -21.48
N VAL A 5 -21.08 -13.55 -20.23
CA VAL A 5 -20.11 -12.58 -19.72
C VAL A 5 -18.83 -13.28 -19.29
N THR A 6 -17.72 -12.96 -19.96
CA THR A 6 -16.38 -13.33 -19.47
C THR A 6 -15.83 -12.25 -18.57
N GLY A 7 -15.17 -12.62 -17.47
CA GLY A 7 -14.56 -11.65 -16.56
C GLY A 7 -15.58 -10.91 -15.68
N ALA A 8 -16.77 -11.48 -15.50
CA ALA A 8 -17.85 -10.86 -14.73
C ALA A 8 -17.52 -10.64 -13.25
N THR A 9 -16.59 -11.42 -12.69
CA THR A 9 -16.11 -11.23 -11.30
C THR A 9 -14.95 -10.23 -11.21
N GLY A 10 -14.50 -9.69 -12.34
CA GLY A 10 -13.47 -8.65 -12.41
C GLY A 10 -14.04 -7.25 -12.19
N PHE A 11 -13.14 -6.26 -12.21
CA PHE A 11 -13.43 -4.88 -11.82
C PHE A 11 -14.63 -4.28 -12.57
N ILE A 12 -14.58 -4.16 -13.90
CA ILE A 12 -15.71 -3.63 -14.70
C ILE A 12 -16.87 -4.63 -14.75
N GLY A 13 -16.57 -5.93 -14.88
CA GLY A 13 -17.55 -6.98 -15.11
C GLY A 13 -18.65 -7.05 -14.06
N ARG A 14 -18.31 -6.86 -12.77
CA ARG A 14 -19.29 -6.96 -11.69
C ARG A 14 -20.28 -5.79 -11.64
N HIS A 15 -19.88 -4.64 -12.16
CA HIS A 15 -20.77 -3.49 -12.30
C HIS A 15 -21.62 -3.64 -13.57
N LEU A 16 -21.05 -4.17 -14.66
CA LEU A 16 -21.83 -4.50 -15.86
C LEU A 16 -22.91 -5.54 -15.55
N VAL A 17 -22.61 -6.61 -14.81
CA VAL A 17 -23.61 -7.60 -14.39
C VAL A 17 -24.72 -6.96 -13.56
N ALA A 18 -24.40 -5.97 -12.72
CA ALA A 18 -25.40 -5.23 -11.95
C ALA A 18 -26.37 -4.43 -12.87
N GLU A 19 -25.87 -3.87 -13.97
CA GLU A 19 -26.71 -3.20 -14.97
C GLU A 19 -27.54 -4.21 -15.78
N LEU A 20 -26.93 -5.31 -16.24
CA LEU A 20 -27.62 -6.36 -16.99
C LEU A 20 -28.75 -7.03 -16.18
N LEU A 21 -28.60 -7.14 -14.85
CA LEU A 21 -29.66 -7.66 -13.96
C LEU A 21 -30.94 -6.84 -14.00
N LYS A 22 -30.85 -5.54 -14.31
CA LYS A 22 -32.02 -4.65 -14.45
C LYS A 22 -32.84 -4.96 -15.70
N ARG A 23 -32.28 -5.73 -16.64
CA ARG A 23 -32.95 -6.18 -17.87
C ARG A 23 -33.51 -7.58 -17.71
N ASP A 24 -34.36 -8.00 -18.64
CA ASP A 24 -34.92 -9.35 -18.64
C ASP A 24 -33.97 -10.40 -19.25
N GLY A 25 -33.93 -11.56 -18.60
CA GLY A 25 -33.28 -12.78 -19.06
C GLY A 25 -32.04 -13.20 -18.27
N THR A 26 -31.37 -14.25 -18.75
CA THR A 26 -30.38 -15.01 -17.97
C THR A 26 -28.96 -14.54 -18.28
N ILE A 27 -28.15 -14.37 -17.23
CA ILE A 27 -26.75 -13.96 -17.33
C ILE A 27 -25.86 -15.16 -17.05
N TYR A 28 -25.32 -15.74 -18.12
CA TYR A 28 -24.32 -16.79 -18.05
C TYR A 28 -22.93 -16.18 -17.84
N VAL A 29 -22.24 -16.64 -16.81
CA VAL A 29 -20.93 -16.09 -16.44
C VAL A 29 -19.88 -17.18 -16.60
N LEU A 30 -18.84 -16.93 -17.39
CA LEU A 30 -17.69 -17.82 -17.47
C LEU A 30 -16.90 -17.76 -16.16
N VAL A 31 -16.76 -18.89 -15.47
CA VAL A 31 -16.05 -19.01 -14.18
C VAL A 31 -15.08 -20.19 -14.21
N ARG A 32 -13.84 -19.96 -13.78
CA ARG A 32 -12.86 -21.04 -13.55
C ARG A 32 -13.24 -21.83 -12.30
N ASP A 33 -12.93 -23.12 -12.21
CA ASP A 33 -13.33 -23.94 -11.06
C ASP A 33 -12.88 -23.36 -9.71
N GLY A 34 -11.67 -22.82 -9.63
CA GLY A 34 -11.17 -22.14 -8.42
C GLY A 34 -11.79 -20.77 -8.13
N SER A 35 -12.66 -20.24 -9.00
CA SER A 35 -13.28 -18.91 -8.89
C SER A 35 -14.78 -18.95 -8.59
N ARG A 36 -15.39 -20.13 -8.37
CA ARG A 36 -16.82 -20.26 -8.04
C ARG A 36 -17.23 -19.44 -6.81
N GLY A 37 -16.41 -19.43 -5.76
CA GLY A 37 -16.69 -18.62 -4.56
C GLY A 37 -16.77 -17.10 -4.84
N LYS A 38 -16.05 -16.59 -5.85
CA LYS A 38 -16.17 -15.17 -6.27
C LYS A 38 -17.50 -14.90 -6.98
N LEU A 39 -18.03 -15.87 -7.72
CA LEU A 39 -19.35 -15.77 -8.32
C LEU A 39 -20.44 -15.81 -7.25
N ASP A 40 -20.36 -16.72 -6.27
CA ASP A 40 -21.34 -16.80 -5.19
C ASP A 40 -21.38 -15.50 -4.38
N ALA A 41 -20.21 -14.92 -4.08
CA ALA A 41 -20.11 -13.62 -3.43
C ALA A 41 -20.72 -12.49 -4.30
N LEU A 42 -20.54 -12.55 -5.62
CA LEU A 42 -21.15 -11.58 -6.54
C LEU A 42 -22.69 -11.70 -6.55
N VAL A 43 -23.22 -12.92 -6.63
CA VAL A 43 -24.67 -13.19 -6.59
C VAL A 43 -25.28 -12.68 -5.29
N GLN A 44 -24.63 -12.96 -4.16
CA GLN A 44 -25.08 -12.49 -2.85
C GLN A 44 -25.01 -10.96 -2.75
N ARG A 45 -23.91 -10.34 -3.22
CA ARG A 45 -23.73 -8.88 -3.20
C ARG A 45 -24.81 -8.15 -4.00
N LEU A 46 -25.22 -8.72 -5.13
CA LEU A 46 -26.21 -8.14 -6.03
C LEU A 46 -27.66 -8.47 -5.64
N ASP A 47 -27.87 -9.27 -4.59
CA ASP A 47 -29.18 -9.83 -4.22
C ASP A 47 -29.92 -10.41 -5.45
N ALA A 48 -29.17 -11.11 -6.30
CA ALA A 48 -29.68 -11.53 -7.60
C ALA A 48 -30.73 -12.64 -7.44
N PRO A 49 -31.90 -12.55 -8.12
CA PRO A 49 -32.91 -13.59 -8.03
C PRO A 49 -32.35 -14.95 -8.48
N ALA A 50 -32.80 -16.02 -7.83
CA ALA A 50 -32.34 -17.37 -8.11
C ALA A 50 -32.47 -17.71 -9.61
N GLY A 51 -31.39 -18.20 -10.21
CA GLY A 51 -31.34 -18.56 -11.64
C GLY A 51 -31.12 -17.40 -12.61
N ARG A 52 -31.06 -16.13 -12.15
CA ARG A 52 -30.75 -14.99 -13.03
C ARG A 52 -29.27 -14.91 -13.42
N ILE A 53 -28.37 -15.31 -12.52
CA ILE A 53 -26.93 -15.42 -12.80
C ILE A 53 -26.57 -16.90 -12.70
N VAL A 54 -26.02 -17.45 -13.79
CA VAL A 54 -25.67 -18.87 -13.90
C VAL A 54 -24.18 -19.00 -14.24
N GLY A 55 -23.43 -19.68 -13.37
CA GLY A 55 -22.01 -19.96 -13.62
C GLY A 55 -21.83 -21.05 -14.66
N VAL A 56 -21.05 -20.77 -15.69
CA VAL A 56 -20.60 -21.73 -16.70
C VAL A 56 -19.12 -22.02 -16.42
N THR A 57 -18.80 -23.25 -16.03
CA THR A 57 -17.41 -23.65 -15.79
C THR A 57 -16.63 -23.62 -17.11
N GLY A 58 -15.50 -22.91 -17.12
CA GLY A 58 -14.58 -22.89 -18.25
C GLY A 58 -13.32 -22.06 -17.98
N ASP A 59 -12.42 -22.06 -18.95
CA ASP A 59 -11.12 -21.36 -18.92
C ASP A 59 -10.82 -20.72 -20.28
N LEU A 60 -10.46 -19.42 -20.26
CA LEU A 60 -10.05 -18.66 -21.45
C LEU A 60 -8.81 -19.23 -22.12
N GLY A 61 -7.92 -19.88 -21.36
CA GLY A 61 -6.70 -20.49 -21.91
C GLY A 61 -6.95 -21.73 -22.76
N LYS A 62 -8.19 -22.22 -22.86
CA LYS A 62 -8.54 -23.45 -23.59
C LYS A 62 -9.38 -23.15 -24.84
N PRO A 63 -9.20 -23.91 -25.94
CA PRO A 63 -10.09 -23.87 -27.10
C PRO A 63 -11.55 -24.08 -26.69
N GLY A 64 -12.47 -23.34 -27.32
CA GLY A 64 -13.90 -23.37 -26.96
C GLY A 64 -14.18 -22.95 -25.52
N LEU A 65 -13.26 -22.22 -24.88
CA LEU A 65 -13.29 -21.82 -23.47
C LEU A 65 -13.30 -23.00 -22.49
N GLY A 66 -13.02 -24.23 -22.94
CA GLY A 66 -13.16 -25.44 -22.13
C GLY A 66 -14.56 -25.64 -21.53
N VAL A 67 -15.59 -25.06 -22.15
CA VAL A 67 -16.98 -25.17 -21.72
C VAL A 67 -17.56 -26.46 -22.30
N GLU A 68 -18.11 -27.31 -21.44
CA GLU A 68 -18.78 -28.57 -21.82
C GLU A 68 -20.28 -28.49 -21.49
N GLY A 69 -21.13 -28.93 -22.43
CA GLY A 69 -22.58 -29.06 -22.20
C GLY A 69 -23.38 -27.76 -22.08
N PHE A 70 -22.87 -26.65 -22.64
CA PHE A 70 -23.58 -25.38 -22.69
C PHE A 70 -24.21 -25.14 -24.07
N ASP A 71 -25.52 -25.32 -24.18
CA ASP A 71 -26.27 -25.22 -25.45
C ASP A 71 -27.27 -24.06 -25.50
N GLU A 72 -27.32 -23.22 -24.46
CA GLU A 72 -28.25 -22.09 -24.39
C GLU A 72 -27.93 -21.03 -25.46
N PRO A 73 -28.95 -20.39 -26.07
CA PRO A 73 -28.74 -19.32 -27.02
C PRO A 73 -28.13 -18.10 -26.33
N ILE A 74 -27.24 -17.38 -27.03
CA ILE A 74 -26.57 -16.17 -26.53
C ILE A 74 -26.94 -14.99 -27.42
N ASP A 75 -27.73 -14.07 -26.89
CA ASP A 75 -28.10 -12.84 -27.59
C ASP A 75 -26.96 -11.82 -27.54
N HIS A 76 -26.30 -11.68 -26.39
CA HIS A 76 -25.19 -10.74 -26.18
C HIS A 76 -24.01 -11.41 -25.46
N LEU A 77 -22.84 -11.44 -26.10
CA LEU A 77 -21.60 -11.90 -25.47
C LEU A 77 -20.70 -10.72 -25.11
N PHE A 78 -20.43 -10.54 -23.81
CA PHE A 78 -19.50 -9.52 -23.30
C PHE A 78 -18.14 -10.12 -22.94
N HIS A 79 -17.10 -9.67 -23.66
CA HIS A 79 -15.72 -10.05 -23.40
C HIS A 79 -14.97 -8.97 -22.61
N LEU A 80 -14.82 -9.17 -21.28
CA LEU A 80 -14.06 -8.28 -20.39
C LEU A 80 -12.84 -8.95 -19.75
N ALA A 81 -12.72 -10.28 -19.88
CA ALA A 81 -11.73 -11.02 -19.12
C ALA A 81 -10.31 -10.78 -19.62
N ALA A 82 -9.38 -10.72 -18.66
CA ALA A 82 -7.95 -10.84 -18.88
C ALA A 82 -7.42 -11.99 -18.01
N VAL A 83 -6.54 -12.81 -18.57
CA VAL A 83 -5.71 -13.75 -17.83
C VAL A 83 -4.67 -12.93 -17.07
N TYR A 84 -4.70 -13.08 -15.75
CA TYR A 84 -3.71 -12.52 -14.84
C TYR A 84 -3.10 -13.70 -14.08
N ASP A 85 -1.82 -13.95 -14.30
CA ASP A 85 -1.02 -14.87 -13.52
C ASP A 85 0.01 -14.03 -12.74
N VAL A 86 -0.04 -14.15 -11.41
CA VAL A 86 0.78 -13.32 -10.50
C VAL A 86 2.25 -13.76 -10.54
N GLU A 87 2.53 -14.99 -10.99
CA GLU A 87 3.88 -15.55 -11.08
C GLU A 87 4.47 -15.45 -12.50
N ALA A 88 3.65 -15.17 -13.52
CA ALA A 88 4.08 -15.07 -14.90
C ALA A 88 4.74 -13.72 -15.20
N ASP A 89 5.77 -13.74 -16.04
CA ASP A 89 6.34 -12.53 -16.60
C ASP A 89 5.33 -11.79 -17.51
N GLU A 90 5.59 -10.51 -17.77
CA GLU A 90 4.69 -9.64 -18.53
C GLU A 90 4.44 -10.13 -19.97
N GLU A 91 5.41 -10.80 -20.60
CA GLU A 91 5.31 -11.31 -21.97
C GLU A 91 4.44 -12.58 -22.04
N SER A 92 4.56 -13.43 -21.03
CA SER A 92 3.71 -14.61 -20.85
C SER A 92 2.25 -14.23 -20.58
N SER A 93 2.03 -13.17 -19.78
CA SER A 93 0.68 -12.61 -19.54
C SER A 93 0.08 -11.98 -20.80
N GLU A 94 0.88 -11.30 -21.62
CA GLU A 94 0.47 -10.75 -22.91
C GLU A 94 -0.02 -11.86 -23.86
N ARG A 95 0.77 -12.93 -24.06
CA ARG A 95 0.39 -14.07 -24.90
C ARG A 95 -0.89 -14.75 -24.42
N ALA A 96 -1.03 -14.97 -23.12
CA ALA A 96 -2.20 -15.63 -22.55
C ALA A 96 -3.49 -14.81 -22.75
N ASN A 97 -3.40 -13.47 -22.70
CA ASN A 97 -4.52 -12.58 -22.96
C ASN A 97 -4.95 -12.59 -24.44
N VAL A 98 -3.98 -12.49 -25.34
CA VAL A 98 -4.22 -12.48 -26.79
C VAL A 98 -4.83 -13.80 -27.26
N GLU A 99 -4.26 -14.93 -26.82
CA GLU A 99 -4.82 -16.26 -27.14
C GLU A 99 -6.16 -16.51 -26.46
N GLY A 100 -6.36 -16.00 -25.23
CA GLY A 100 -7.67 -16.03 -24.58
C GLY A 100 -8.75 -15.31 -25.38
N THR A 101 -8.43 -14.13 -25.96
CA THR A 101 -9.35 -13.41 -26.85
C THR A 101 -9.64 -14.20 -28.13
N ARG A 102 -8.65 -14.90 -28.70
CA ARG A 102 -8.84 -15.78 -29.86
C ARG A 102 -9.84 -16.90 -29.57
N HIS A 103 -9.68 -17.60 -28.45
CA HIS A 103 -10.63 -18.65 -28.06
C HIS A 103 -12.04 -18.13 -27.83
N VAL A 104 -12.20 -16.91 -27.29
CA VAL A 104 -13.52 -16.28 -27.12
C VAL A 104 -14.15 -15.94 -28.47
N ALA A 105 -13.38 -15.44 -29.43
CA ALA A 105 -13.86 -15.16 -30.78
C ALA A 105 -14.31 -16.45 -31.49
N GLU A 106 -13.52 -17.53 -31.39
CA GLU A 106 -13.86 -18.85 -31.93
C GLU A 106 -15.13 -19.42 -31.28
N PHE A 107 -15.27 -19.31 -29.97
CA PHE A 107 -16.47 -19.72 -29.24
C PHE A 107 -17.69 -18.91 -29.68
N ALA A 108 -17.55 -17.58 -29.84
CA ALA A 108 -18.63 -16.72 -30.28
C ALA A 108 -19.15 -17.10 -31.67
N ASN A 109 -18.23 -17.40 -32.60
CA ASN A 109 -18.58 -17.84 -33.94
C ASN A 109 -19.26 -19.23 -33.93
N ALA A 110 -18.70 -20.18 -33.16
CA ALA A 110 -19.26 -21.52 -33.04
C ALA A 110 -20.66 -21.55 -32.41
N ARG A 111 -20.98 -20.55 -31.58
CA ARG A 111 -22.29 -20.39 -30.91
C ARG A 111 -23.25 -19.45 -31.64
N GLU A 112 -22.85 -18.89 -32.78
CA GLU A 112 -23.65 -17.96 -33.58
C GLU A 112 -24.30 -16.86 -32.73
N VAL A 113 -23.49 -16.20 -31.88
CA VAL A 113 -24.00 -15.21 -30.93
C VAL A 113 -24.66 -14.02 -31.63
N GLY A 114 -25.72 -13.47 -31.05
CA GLY A 114 -26.46 -12.35 -31.66
C GLY A 114 -25.60 -11.10 -31.84
N ARG A 115 -24.94 -10.64 -30.76
CA ARG A 115 -24.03 -9.49 -30.76
C ARG A 115 -22.83 -9.75 -29.86
N PHE A 116 -21.64 -9.33 -30.32
CA PHE A 116 -20.40 -9.45 -29.58
C PHE A 116 -19.93 -8.09 -29.06
N HIS A 117 -19.53 -8.02 -27.80
CA HIS A 117 -19.13 -6.80 -27.11
C HIS A 117 -17.72 -6.96 -26.56
N HIS A 118 -16.76 -6.20 -27.08
CA HIS A 118 -15.37 -6.30 -26.65
C HIS A 118 -14.96 -5.12 -25.76
N THR A 119 -14.40 -5.41 -24.58
CA THR A 119 -13.85 -4.38 -23.69
C THR A 119 -12.35 -4.21 -23.92
N SER A 120 -12.03 -3.27 -24.81
CA SER A 120 -10.68 -2.82 -25.14
C SER A 120 -10.22 -1.75 -24.13
N SER A 121 -9.41 -0.78 -24.57
CA SER A 121 -8.97 0.39 -23.81
C SER A 121 -8.44 1.45 -24.77
N ILE A 122 -8.48 2.72 -24.39
CA ILE A 122 -7.78 3.80 -25.11
C ILE A 122 -6.27 3.57 -25.26
N ALA A 123 -5.70 2.62 -24.51
CA ALA A 123 -4.33 2.14 -24.64
C ALA A 123 -3.97 1.62 -26.05
N VAL A 124 -4.96 1.26 -26.89
CA VAL A 124 -4.72 0.86 -28.30
C VAL A 124 -4.11 1.97 -29.16
N ALA A 125 -4.28 3.23 -28.76
CA ALA A 125 -3.67 4.37 -29.44
C ALA A 125 -2.14 4.43 -29.24
N GLY A 126 -1.58 3.68 -28.28
CA GLY A 126 -0.14 3.60 -28.10
C GLY A 126 0.50 4.97 -27.85
N ASN A 127 1.41 5.36 -28.74
CA ASN A 127 2.05 6.67 -28.73
C ASN A 127 1.56 7.62 -29.85
N TYR A 128 0.35 7.39 -30.37
CA TYR A 128 -0.27 8.26 -31.37
C TYR A 128 -0.23 9.73 -30.92
N ARG A 129 -0.06 10.64 -31.89
CA ARG A 129 0.01 12.09 -31.63
C ARG A 129 -1.16 12.78 -32.30
N GLY A 130 -1.97 13.48 -31.52
CA GLY A 130 -3.17 14.16 -31.98
C GLY A 130 -4.44 13.56 -31.39
N VAL A 131 -5.55 13.76 -32.09
CA VAL A 131 -6.87 13.25 -31.69
C VAL A 131 -7.05 11.85 -32.27
N PHE A 132 -7.12 10.84 -31.41
CA PHE A 132 -7.45 9.48 -31.79
C PHE A 132 -8.97 9.31 -31.75
N GLN A 133 -9.56 9.06 -32.92
CA GLN A 133 -11.01 9.00 -33.13
C GLN A 133 -11.56 7.60 -32.89
N GLU A 134 -12.85 7.49 -32.58
CA GLU A 134 -13.52 6.21 -32.30
C GLU A 134 -13.43 5.19 -33.44
N ASP A 135 -13.43 5.66 -34.69
CA ASP A 135 -13.30 4.86 -35.90
C ASP A 135 -11.85 4.48 -36.25
N MET A 136 -10.86 5.11 -35.61
CA MET A 136 -9.44 4.81 -35.81
C MET A 136 -9.03 3.54 -35.06
N PHE A 137 -8.13 2.75 -35.65
CA PHE A 137 -7.57 1.56 -35.00
C PHE A 137 -6.09 1.34 -35.33
N ASP A 138 -5.73 1.09 -36.59
CA ASP A 138 -4.34 0.93 -37.04
C ASP A 138 -3.90 2.12 -37.89
N GLU A 139 -3.21 3.06 -37.25
CA GLU A 139 -2.75 4.31 -37.84
C GLU A 139 -1.22 4.37 -37.95
N GLY A 140 -0.54 3.22 -37.79
CA GLY A 140 0.91 3.13 -37.71
C GLY A 140 1.50 3.65 -36.38
N GLN A 141 0.68 3.72 -35.31
CA GLN A 141 1.15 4.05 -33.97
C GLN A 141 2.14 3.00 -33.45
N ARG A 142 3.07 3.41 -32.60
CA ARG A 142 3.96 2.48 -31.89
C ARG A 142 3.35 2.08 -30.56
N LEU A 143 3.60 0.84 -30.17
CA LEU A 143 3.10 0.23 -28.92
C LEU A 143 4.28 -0.07 -27.99
N PRO A 144 4.86 0.94 -27.32
CA PRO A 144 6.09 0.78 -26.55
C PRO A 144 5.92 -0.16 -25.34
N HIS A 145 4.74 -0.17 -24.73
CA HIS A 145 4.43 -0.94 -23.52
C HIS A 145 3.66 -2.22 -23.82
N HIS A 146 3.91 -3.27 -23.03
CA HIS A 146 3.21 -4.56 -23.11
C HIS A 146 1.70 -4.41 -23.01
N TYR A 147 1.21 -3.57 -22.09
CA TYR A 147 -0.22 -3.29 -21.94
C TYR A 147 -0.87 -2.73 -23.23
N HIS A 148 -0.16 -1.84 -23.94
CA HIS A 148 -0.65 -1.30 -25.22
C HIS A 148 -0.73 -2.39 -26.28
N ARG A 149 0.30 -3.26 -26.37
CA ARG A 149 0.33 -4.38 -27.32
C ARG A 149 -0.76 -5.40 -27.05
N THR A 150 -0.94 -5.82 -25.80
CA THR A 150 -2.00 -6.76 -25.42
C THR A 150 -3.38 -6.24 -25.83
N LYS A 151 -3.70 -4.98 -25.51
CA LYS A 151 -5.01 -4.39 -25.83
C LYS A 151 -5.20 -4.21 -27.34
N TYR A 152 -4.16 -3.80 -28.05
CA TYR A 152 -4.19 -3.66 -29.50
C TYR A 152 -4.42 -5.02 -30.19
N GLU A 153 -3.64 -6.04 -29.86
CA GLU A 153 -3.74 -7.36 -30.49
C GLU A 153 -5.06 -8.07 -30.17
N SER A 154 -5.56 -7.97 -28.93
CA SER A 154 -6.89 -8.50 -28.57
C SER A 154 -8.00 -7.83 -29.39
N GLU A 155 -7.96 -6.50 -29.56
CA GLU A 155 -8.96 -5.81 -30.36
C GLU A 155 -8.84 -6.15 -31.85
N ARG A 156 -7.61 -6.28 -32.37
CA ARG A 156 -7.36 -6.71 -33.76
C ARG A 156 -7.97 -8.08 -34.03
N ILE A 157 -7.74 -9.05 -33.14
CA ILE A 157 -8.30 -10.39 -33.23
C ILE A 157 -9.83 -10.35 -33.30
N VAL A 158 -10.46 -9.55 -32.44
CA VAL A 158 -11.93 -9.42 -32.44
C VAL A 158 -12.43 -8.86 -33.76
N ARG A 159 -11.80 -7.77 -34.25
CA ARG A 159 -12.15 -7.15 -35.54
C ARG A 159 -11.97 -8.10 -36.72
N ASP A 160 -10.93 -8.92 -36.70
CA ASP A 160 -10.57 -9.82 -37.81
C ASP A 160 -11.37 -11.13 -37.80
N MET A 161 -11.73 -11.66 -36.62
CA MET A 161 -12.23 -13.03 -36.48
C MET A 161 -13.72 -13.13 -36.15
N VAL A 162 -14.31 -12.18 -35.42
CA VAL A 162 -15.70 -12.32 -34.97
C VAL A 162 -16.67 -12.05 -36.11
N GLN A 163 -17.58 -12.99 -36.36
CA GLN A 163 -18.56 -12.90 -37.45
C GLN A 163 -19.82 -12.14 -37.07
N ALA A 164 -20.20 -12.16 -35.78
CA ALA A 164 -21.35 -11.43 -35.26
C ALA A 164 -21.10 -9.91 -35.30
N LYS A 165 -22.19 -9.12 -35.26
CA LYS A 165 -22.09 -7.66 -35.10
C LYS A 165 -21.31 -7.35 -33.83
N THR A 166 -20.22 -6.60 -33.99
CA THR A 166 -19.26 -6.35 -32.91
C THR A 166 -19.32 -4.89 -32.49
N LEU A 167 -19.43 -4.64 -31.18
CA LEU A 167 -19.25 -3.32 -30.57
C LEU A 167 -17.99 -3.33 -29.72
N VAL A 168 -17.11 -2.36 -29.93
CA VAL A 168 -15.86 -2.21 -29.19
C VAL A 168 -15.97 -1.05 -28.20
N PHE A 169 -15.74 -1.32 -26.92
CA PHE A 169 -15.72 -0.32 -25.86
C PHE A 169 -14.28 -0.06 -25.43
N ARG A 170 -13.82 1.18 -25.55
CA ARG A 170 -12.46 1.62 -25.20
C ARG A 170 -12.54 2.61 -24.03
N PRO A 171 -12.62 2.12 -22.78
CA PRO A 171 -12.60 2.99 -21.62
C PRO A 171 -11.24 3.65 -21.40
N GLY A 172 -11.28 4.82 -20.74
CA GLY A 172 -10.13 5.49 -20.16
C GLY A 172 -9.52 4.73 -18.98
N ILE A 173 -8.83 5.46 -18.10
CA ILE A 173 -8.38 4.94 -16.80
C ILE A 173 -9.62 4.78 -15.92
N VAL A 174 -10.06 3.54 -15.75
CA VAL A 174 -11.23 3.22 -14.95
C VAL A 174 -10.86 3.25 -13.47
N VAL A 175 -11.55 4.08 -12.71
CA VAL A 175 -11.45 4.22 -11.25
C VAL A 175 -12.70 3.67 -10.57
N GLY A 176 -12.66 3.58 -9.24
CA GLY A 176 -13.74 3.10 -8.39
C GLY A 176 -15.09 3.78 -8.62
N HIS A 177 -16.12 3.20 -8.02
CA HIS A 177 -17.49 3.66 -8.17
C HIS A 177 -17.64 5.12 -7.72
N SER A 178 -18.27 5.96 -8.53
CA SER A 178 -18.37 7.40 -8.29
C SER A 178 -19.11 7.76 -6.99
N GLU A 179 -20.15 6.99 -6.65
CA GLU A 179 -20.95 7.21 -5.44
C GLU A 179 -20.40 6.53 -4.17
N THR A 180 -19.93 5.28 -4.26
CA THR A 180 -19.53 4.50 -3.08
C THR A 180 -18.02 4.50 -2.84
N GLY A 181 -17.23 4.90 -3.83
CA GLY A 181 -15.77 4.81 -3.80
C GLY A 181 -15.22 3.39 -4.04
N GLU A 182 -16.08 2.38 -4.16
CA GLU A 182 -15.68 0.97 -4.18
C GLU A 182 -14.66 0.66 -5.29
N MET A 183 -13.55 0.04 -4.92
CA MET A 183 -12.51 -0.46 -5.83
C MET A 183 -11.88 -1.74 -5.28
N ASP A 184 -11.38 -2.64 -6.15
CA ASP A 184 -10.75 -3.93 -5.75
C ASP A 184 -9.22 -3.94 -5.80
N LYS A 185 -8.60 -2.91 -6.39
CA LYS A 185 -7.15 -2.88 -6.60
C LYS A 185 -6.59 -1.47 -6.56
N ILE A 186 -5.35 -1.36 -6.09
CA ILE A 186 -4.58 -0.12 -6.07
C ILE A 186 -3.81 -0.03 -7.38
N ASP A 187 -4.45 0.48 -8.43
CA ASP A 187 -3.83 0.68 -9.74
C ASP A 187 -3.98 2.12 -10.26
N GLY A 188 -3.12 2.51 -11.20
CA GLY A 188 -3.19 3.81 -11.88
C GLY A 188 -3.02 4.99 -10.91
N PRO A 189 -4.00 5.92 -10.82
CA PRO A 189 -3.87 7.12 -9.99
C PRO A 189 -3.71 6.81 -8.50
N TYR A 190 -4.14 5.63 -8.04
CA TYR A 190 -4.08 5.24 -6.62
C TYR A 190 -2.66 5.02 -6.10
N TYR A 191 -1.69 4.77 -6.97
CA TYR A 191 -0.27 4.69 -6.57
C TYR A 191 0.23 5.97 -5.89
N LEU A 192 -0.43 7.11 -6.15
CA LEU A 192 -0.05 8.40 -5.59
C LEU A 192 -0.78 8.71 -4.27
N PHE A 193 -1.77 7.90 -3.87
CA PHE A 193 -2.56 8.18 -2.66
C PHE A 193 -1.72 8.07 -1.39
N LYS A 194 -0.82 7.09 -1.31
CA LYS A 194 0.09 6.96 -0.15
C LYS A 194 1.04 8.15 -0.02
N LEU A 195 1.49 8.69 -1.16
CA LEU A 195 2.29 9.91 -1.18
C LEU A 195 1.48 11.10 -0.65
N LEU A 196 0.25 11.29 -1.14
CA LEU A 196 -0.65 12.35 -0.67
C LEU A 196 -0.93 12.22 0.84
N GLN A 197 -1.15 11.01 1.35
CA GLN A 197 -1.38 10.76 2.77
C GLN A 197 -0.15 11.14 3.62
N ARG A 198 1.06 10.81 3.16
CA ARG A 198 2.30 11.23 3.83
C ARG A 198 2.49 12.74 3.79
N LEU A 199 2.16 13.39 2.67
CA LEU A 199 2.24 14.84 2.53
C LEU A 199 1.26 15.54 3.47
N ARG A 200 0.01 15.06 3.55
CA ARG A 200 -1.01 15.50 4.54
C ARG A 200 -0.48 15.42 5.97
N ALA A 201 0.24 14.35 6.32
CA ALA A 201 0.79 14.17 7.67
C ALA A 201 2.01 15.06 7.95
N ALA A 202 2.78 15.43 6.91
CA ALA A 202 4.04 16.15 7.06
C ALA A 202 3.91 17.67 6.89
N LEU A 203 2.92 18.15 6.12
CA LEU A 203 2.81 19.55 5.70
C LEU A 203 1.37 20.05 5.85
N PRO A 204 1.16 21.31 6.28
CA PRO A 204 -0.15 21.93 6.27
C PRO A 204 -0.73 22.07 4.84
N GLU A 205 -2.05 21.94 4.71
CA GLU A 205 -2.78 22.01 3.43
C GLU A 205 -2.50 23.29 2.62
N TRP A 206 -2.27 24.43 3.29
CA TRP A 206 -2.03 25.72 2.65
C TRP A 206 -0.66 25.87 1.99
N VAL A 207 0.27 24.91 2.17
CA VAL A 207 1.62 24.99 1.60
C VAL A 207 1.54 24.77 0.08
N PRO A 208 1.93 25.76 -0.76
CA PRO A 208 1.92 25.57 -2.21
C PRO A 208 3.11 24.72 -2.64
N LEU A 209 2.83 23.56 -3.25
CA LEU A 209 3.87 22.71 -3.82
C LEU A 209 4.09 23.02 -5.31
N ALA A 210 5.32 22.80 -5.78
CA ALA A 210 5.64 22.83 -7.20
C ALA A 210 5.53 21.42 -7.81
N GLY A 211 4.84 21.31 -8.93
CA GLY A 211 4.62 20.04 -9.61
C GLY A 211 4.61 20.17 -11.14
N PRO A 212 4.88 19.06 -11.85
CA PRO A 212 4.75 19.04 -13.31
C PRO A 212 3.27 19.16 -13.71
N GLN A 213 2.98 19.88 -14.80
CA GLN A 213 1.62 19.93 -15.35
C GLN A 213 1.17 18.56 -15.90
N GLY A 214 2.12 17.82 -16.51
CA GLY A 214 1.89 16.50 -17.11
C GLY A 214 1.08 16.56 -18.41
N GLY A 215 1.00 15.44 -19.13
CA GLY A 215 0.13 15.29 -20.31
C GLY A 215 -1.35 15.15 -19.93
N GLN A 216 -2.21 15.01 -20.95
CA GLN A 216 -3.62 14.72 -20.71
C GLN A 216 -3.80 13.31 -20.14
N THR A 217 -4.75 13.19 -19.21
CA THR A 217 -5.18 11.93 -18.63
C THR A 217 -6.70 11.83 -18.75
N ASN A 218 -7.20 10.61 -18.88
CA ASN A 218 -8.63 10.37 -18.97
C ASN A 218 -9.05 9.40 -17.88
N ILE A 219 -9.73 9.91 -16.85
CA ILE A 219 -10.19 9.15 -15.70
C ILE A 219 -11.71 9.08 -15.74
N VAL A 220 -12.26 7.87 -15.65
CA VAL A 220 -13.70 7.63 -15.65
C VAL A 220 -14.09 6.64 -14.56
N PRO A 221 -15.21 6.83 -13.84
CA PRO A 221 -15.62 5.90 -12.80
C PRO A 221 -16.27 4.64 -13.40
N VAL A 222 -16.11 3.50 -12.73
CA VAL A 222 -16.56 2.19 -13.24
C VAL A 222 -18.07 2.09 -13.48
N ASP A 223 -18.88 2.81 -12.69
CA ASP A 223 -20.33 2.85 -12.83
C ASP A 223 -20.79 3.63 -14.08
N PHE A 224 -20.03 4.64 -14.53
CA PHE A 224 -20.26 5.26 -15.82
C PHE A 224 -19.98 4.27 -16.95
N VAL A 225 -18.82 3.59 -16.90
CA VAL A 225 -18.42 2.62 -17.92
C VAL A 225 -19.45 1.50 -18.05
N ALA A 226 -19.88 0.92 -16.94
CA ALA A 226 -20.87 -0.15 -16.93
C ALA A 226 -22.24 0.30 -17.48
N ARG A 227 -22.74 1.47 -17.06
CA ARG A 227 -24.00 2.04 -17.57
C ARG A 227 -23.93 2.35 -19.06
N ALA A 228 -22.82 2.91 -19.52
CA ALA A 228 -22.63 3.23 -20.93
C ALA A 228 -22.55 1.96 -21.79
N MET A 229 -21.79 0.96 -21.35
CA MET A 229 -21.72 -0.34 -22.03
C MET A 229 -23.09 -1.01 -22.11
N ASP A 230 -23.83 -1.07 -21.00
CA ASP A 230 -25.19 -1.61 -21.00
C ASP A 230 -26.09 -0.84 -21.99
N HIS A 231 -26.15 0.48 -21.90
CA HIS A 231 -27.05 1.25 -22.75
C HIS A 231 -26.75 1.06 -24.24
N ILE A 232 -25.49 1.29 -24.64
CA ILE A 232 -25.04 1.20 -26.04
C ILE A 232 -25.22 -0.22 -26.58
N ALA A 233 -24.92 -1.25 -25.77
CA ALA A 233 -25.06 -2.63 -26.17
C ALA A 233 -26.48 -3.00 -26.63
N HIS A 234 -27.50 -2.31 -26.11
CA HIS A 234 -28.92 -2.59 -26.36
C HIS A 234 -29.60 -1.60 -27.33
N LEU A 235 -28.85 -0.68 -27.93
CA LEU A 235 -29.36 0.14 -29.05
C LEU A 235 -29.61 -0.75 -30.27
N SER A 236 -30.67 -0.45 -31.01
CA SER A 236 -30.91 -1.10 -32.31
C SER A 236 -29.82 -0.73 -33.31
N ASP A 237 -29.65 -1.54 -34.37
CA ASP A 237 -28.61 -1.28 -35.38
C ASP A 237 -28.79 0.08 -36.08
N ASP A 238 -30.03 0.56 -36.22
CA ASP A 238 -30.34 1.87 -36.81
C ASP A 238 -30.03 3.05 -35.87
N GLU A 239 -29.98 2.80 -34.56
CA GLU A 239 -29.69 3.83 -33.53
C GLU A 239 -28.20 3.95 -33.24
N LEU A 240 -27.40 2.94 -33.61
CA LEU A 240 -25.95 2.92 -33.34
C LEU A 240 -25.24 3.95 -34.24
N PRO A 241 -24.52 4.94 -33.65
CA PRO A 241 -23.78 5.92 -34.43
C PRO A 241 -22.48 5.36 -35.03
N GLY A 242 -21.99 4.25 -34.49
CA GLY A 242 -20.77 3.55 -34.92
C GLY A 242 -20.59 2.21 -34.19
N ASP A 243 -19.45 1.57 -34.42
CA ASP A 243 -19.15 0.22 -33.91
C ASP A 243 -18.05 0.21 -32.84
N SER A 244 -17.51 1.39 -32.51
CA SER A 244 -16.42 1.58 -31.57
C SER A 244 -16.68 2.82 -30.74
N PHE A 245 -16.46 2.74 -29.43
CA PHE A 245 -16.89 3.74 -28.48
C PHE A 245 -15.79 4.07 -27.47
N HIS A 246 -15.34 5.31 -27.42
CA HIS A 246 -14.43 5.81 -26.40
C HIS A 246 -15.25 6.17 -25.15
N LEU A 247 -15.13 5.34 -24.12
CA LEU A 247 -15.79 5.58 -22.83
C LEU A 247 -14.86 6.42 -21.96
N VAL A 248 -14.75 7.69 -22.34
CA VAL A 248 -13.79 8.66 -21.81
C VAL A 248 -14.51 9.92 -21.29
N ASN A 249 -13.84 10.68 -20.43
CA ASN A 249 -14.26 12.03 -20.10
C ASN A 249 -14.02 12.94 -21.33
N PRO A 250 -15.05 13.54 -21.94
CA PRO A 250 -14.88 14.44 -23.09
C PRO A 250 -14.10 15.72 -22.73
N GLU A 251 -14.13 16.13 -21.47
CA GLU A 251 -13.32 17.21 -20.92
C GLU A 251 -12.07 16.62 -20.26
N ALA A 252 -11.13 16.16 -21.08
CA ALA A 252 -9.89 15.56 -20.60
C ALA A 252 -9.12 16.54 -19.68
N MET A 253 -8.62 16.02 -18.56
CA MET A 253 -7.86 16.79 -17.57
C MET A 253 -6.38 16.51 -17.72
N ASN A 254 -5.52 17.45 -17.30
CA ASN A 254 -4.10 17.14 -17.20
C ASN A 254 -3.80 16.31 -15.94
N VAL A 255 -2.72 15.53 -15.95
CA VAL A 255 -2.29 14.72 -14.79
C VAL A 255 -2.16 15.57 -13.52
N GLY A 256 -1.59 16.78 -13.62
CA GLY A 256 -1.47 17.69 -12.48
C GLY A 256 -2.82 18.19 -11.93
N GLU A 257 -3.84 18.33 -12.79
CA GLU A 257 -5.19 18.73 -12.37
C GLU A 257 -5.90 17.58 -11.67
N ALA A 258 -5.82 16.37 -12.21
CA ALA A 258 -6.33 15.18 -11.54
C ALA A 258 -5.67 14.96 -10.17
N LEU A 259 -4.34 15.18 -10.08
CA LEU A 259 -3.63 15.11 -8.81
C LEU A 259 -4.09 16.15 -7.80
N ASN A 260 -4.38 17.37 -8.24
CA ASN A 260 -4.91 18.40 -7.36
C ASN A 260 -6.33 18.08 -6.86
N GLU A 261 -7.19 17.46 -7.68
CA GLU A 261 -8.50 17.00 -7.21
C GLU A 261 -8.36 15.90 -6.13
N PHE A 262 -7.42 14.97 -6.30
CA PHE A 262 -7.12 13.98 -5.25
C PHE A 262 -6.44 14.59 -4.02
N ALA A 263 -5.55 15.58 -4.19
CA ALA A 263 -4.92 16.28 -3.07
C ALA A 263 -5.96 17.05 -2.23
N LYS A 264 -6.91 17.72 -2.88
CA LYS A 264 -8.06 18.36 -2.22
C LYS A 264 -8.90 17.34 -1.44
N ALA A 265 -9.24 16.22 -2.09
CA ALA A 265 -9.98 15.13 -1.45
C ALA A 265 -9.25 14.56 -0.21
N ALA A 266 -7.92 14.50 -0.28
CA ALA A 266 -7.06 14.02 0.79
C ALA A 266 -6.78 15.04 1.90
N HIS A 267 -7.21 16.30 1.77
CA HIS A 267 -6.73 17.42 2.58
C HIS A 267 -5.19 17.54 2.60
N ALA A 268 -4.55 17.22 1.48
CA ALA A 268 -3.12 17.30 1.26
C ALA A 268 -2.74 18.64 0.58
N PRO A 269 -1.50 19.12 0.75
CA PRO A 269 -1.02 20.30 0.03
C PRO A 269 -1.15 20.16 -1.49
N GLN A 270 -1.61 21.22 -2.15
CA GLN A 270 -1.88 21.22 -3.60
C GLN A 270 -0.66 21.69 -4.43
N LEU A 271 -0.58 21.20 -5.66
CA LEU A 271 0.41 21.62 -6.65
C LEU A 271 -0.03 22.95 -7.28
N ALA A 272 0.27 24.05 -6.61
CA ALA A 272 -0.10 25.40 -7.03
C ALA A 272 0.85 25.99 -8.09
N MET A 273 2.13 25.63 -8.05
CA MET A 273 3.11 26.07 -9.05
C MET A 273 3.23 25.04 -10.17
N ARG A 274 2.67 25.36 -11.34
CA ARG A 274 2.77 24.54 -12.56
C ARG A 274 4.11 24.81 -13.22
N LEU A 275 5.04 23.85 -13.15
CA LEU A 275 6.26 23.91 -13.95
C LEU A 275 5.92 23.47 -15.37
N ASP A 276 5.95 24.42 -16.30
CA ASP A 276 5.76 24.18 -17.74
C ASP A 276 6.83 23.19 -18.23
N GLN A 277 6.44 22.29 -19.14
CA GLN A 277 7.33 21.31 -19.76
C GLN A 277 8.57 21.98 -20.37
N ASN A 278 8.39 23.20 -20.90
CA ASN A 278 9.46 24.04 -21.45
C ASN A 278 10.54 24.42 -20.42
N VAL A 279 10.18 24.64 -19.15
CA VAL A 279 11.14 24.95 -18.07
C VAL A 279 11.86 23.68 -17.61
N THR A 280 11.17 22.54 -17.55
CA THR A 280 11.81 21.25 -17.23
C THR A 280 12.73 20.70 -18.33
N ASN A 281 12.56 21.17 -19.57
CA ASN A 281 13.41 20.87 -20.72
C ASN A 281 14.64 21.79 -20.84
N ALA A 282 14.77 22.81 -19.97
CA ALA A 282 15.92 23.72 -19.95
C ALA A 282 17.23 23.01 -19.51
N ILE A 283 17.14 21.83 -18.91
CA ILE A 283 18.29 20.97 -18.61
C ILE A 283 18.50 20.04 -19.81
N PRO A 284 19.66 20.09 -20.49
CA PRO A 284 19.94 19.18 -21.60
C PRO A 284 19.72 17.72 -21.20
N ALA A 285 19.01 16.95 -22.02
CA ALA A 285 18.72 15.53 -21.80
C ALA A 285 19.93 14.70 -21.30
N PRO A 286 21.17 14.85 -21.83
CA PRO A 286 22.32 14.11 -21.31
C PRO A 286 22.72 14.50 -19.88
N VAL A 287 22.52 15.75 -19.47
CA VAL A 287 22.81 16.21 -18.10
C VAL A 287 21.80 15.62 -17.12
N ARG A 288 20.51 15.65 -17.47
CA ARG A 288 19.45 15.03 -16.66
C ARG A 288 19.63 13.52 -16.56
N ALA A 289 20.00 12.85 -17.66
CA ALA A 289 20.31 11.43 -17.68
C ALA A 289 21.53 11.10 -16.79
N GLY A 290 22.59 11.91 -16.84
CA GLY A 290 23.77 11.76 -15.99
C GLY A 290 23.47 11.86 -14.50
N VAL A 291 22.70 12.88 -14.09
CA VAL A 291 22.28 13.06 -12.68
C VAL A 291 21.39 11.91 -12.21
N MET A 292 20.42 11.49 -13.03
CA MET A 292 19.55 10.34 -12.73
C MET A 292 20.28 8.99 -12.77
N ALA A 293 21.43 8.90 -13.41
CA ALA A 293 22.24 7.69 -13.49
C ALA A 293 23.11 7.46 -12.25
N LEU A 294 23.33 8.49 -11.42
CA LEU A 294 24.16 8.42 -10.22
C LEU A 294 23.64 7.33 -9.24
N PRO A 295 24.53 6.49 -8.68
CA PRO A 295 24.14 5.39 -7.78
C PRO A 295 23.34 5.86 -6.56
N THR A 296 23.70 7.00 -5.99
CA THR A 296 23.03 7.59 -4.81
C THR A 296 21.61 8.04 -5.13
N VAL A 297 21.40 8.66 -6.29
CA VAL A 297 20.08 9.11 -6.75
C VAL A 297 19.22 7.90 -7.08
N LYS A 298 19.77 6.90 -7.77
CA LYS A 298 19.08 5.62 -8.02
C LYS A 298 18.68 4.93 -6.72
N ARG A 299 19.56 4.90 -5.72
CA ARG A 299 19.28 4.27 -4.41
C ARG A 299 18.16 4.99 -3.67
N ILE A 300 18.21 6.32 -3.56
CA ILE A 300 17.16 7.13 -2.93
C ILE A 300 15.83 6.94 -3.66
N ARG A 301 15.85 7.00 -5.00
CA ARG A 301 14.67 6.83 -5.83
C ARG A 301 14.05 5.45 -5.68
N ASN A 302 14.87 4.39 -5.73
CA ASN A 302 14.38 3.01 -5.59
C ASN A 302 13.86 2.75 -4.17
N GLN A 303 14.51 3.30 -3.14
CA GLN A 303 14.02 3.24 -1.76
C GLN A 303 12.67 3.96 -1.62
N LEU A 304 12.54 5.15 -2.21
CA LEU A 304 11.28 5.91 -2.20
C LEU A 304 10.17 5.17 -2.94
N TYR A 305 10.46 4.54 -4.09
CA TYR A 305 9.48 3.74 -4.84
C TYR A 305 9.05 2.49 -4.08
N HIS A 306 9.99 1.78 -3.46
CA HIS A 306 9.71 0.66 -2.59
C HIS A 306 8.83 1.08 -1.40
N ASP A 307 9.15 2.21 -0.77
CA ASP A 307 8.41 2.71 0.39
C ASP A 307 7.03 3.29 0.02
N LEU A 308 6.80 3.65 -1.25
CA LEU A 308 5.52 4.15 -1.78
C LEU A 308 4.70 3.07 -2.51
N GLY A 309 5.26 1.88 -2.76
CA GLY A 309 4.60 0.79 -3.48
C GLY A 309 4.37 1.06 -4.97
N ILE A 310 5.16 1.95 -5.60
CA ILE A 310 4.98 2.34 -7.01
C ILE A 310 5.88 1.47 -7.91
N PRO A 311 5.33 0.66 -8.84
CA PRO A 311 6.12 -0.09 -9.78
C PRO A 311 6.92 0.85 -10.71
N PRO A 312 8.20 0.56 -11.04
CA PRO A 312 8.99 1.39 -11.95
C PRO A 312 8.31 1.64 -13.31
N ALA A 313 7.61 0.63 -13.85
CA ALA A 313 6.87 0.70 -15.11
C ALA A 313 5.73 1.74 -15.10
N ALA A 314 5.09 1.98 -13.95
CA ALA A 314 3.99 2.95 -13.83
C ALA A 314 4.44 4.40 -14.06
N MET A 315 5.75 4.68 -13.97
CA MET A 315 6.33 6.03 -14.10
C MET A 315 6.95 6.34 -15.47
N GLU A 316 7.00 5.37 -16.39
CA GLU A 316 7.50 5.56 -17.75
C GLU A 316 6.47 6.23 -18.67
N ASN A 317 5.18 6.18 -18.31
CA ASN A 317 4.06 6.83 -19.01
C ASN A 317 3.98 8.35 -18.74
N ARG A 318 4.98 9.12 -19.16
CA ARG A 318 4.99 10.59 -18.95
C ARG A 318 4.55 11.41 -20.15
N ASP A 319 4.46 10.80 -21.34
CA ASP A 319 4.19 11.51 -22.59
C ASP A 319 2.86 11.06 -23.23
N PHE A 320 1.73 11.29 -22.56
CA PHE A 320 0.41 11.20 -23.20
C PHE A 320 0.21 12.43 -24.09
N ALA A 321 0.67 12.32 -25.34
CA ALA A 321 0.45 13.32 -26.40
C ALA A 321 -0.82 13.03 -27.22
N CYS A 322 -1.57 11.98 -26.84
CA CYS A 322 -2.80 11.56 -27.50
C CYS A 322 -4.01 12.09 -26.73
N THR A 323 -4.94 12.70 -27.45
CA THR A 323 -6.25 13.10 -26.94
C THR A 323 -7.31 12.20 -27.57
N PHE A 324 -8.41 11.94 -26.88
CA PHE A 324 -9.47 11.05 -27.37
C PHE A 324 -10.75 11.85 -27.55
N ASP A 325 -11.42 11.67 -28.68
CA ASP A 325 -12.80 12.11 -28.81
C ASP A 325 -13.75 11.05 -28.21
N ALA A 326 -15.03 11.39 -28.12
CA ALA A 326 -16.09 10.48 -27.69
C ALA A 326 -17.39 10.80 -28.44
N ARG A 327 -17.31 11.17 -29.71
CA ARG A 327 -18.43 11.74 -30.48
C ARG A 327 -19.59 10.76 -30.61
N ASP A 328 -19.31 9.52 -30.99
CA ASP A 328 -20.28 8.45 -31.16
C ASP A 328 -20.75 7.93 -29.80
N ALA A 329 -19.87 7.78 -28.81
CA ALA A 329 -20.29 7.48 -27.44
C ALA A 329 -21.23 8.55 -26.87
N GLN A 330 -20.91 9.84 -27.04
CA GLN A 330 -21.78 10.94 -26.59
C GLN A 330 -23.12 10.96 -27.34
N ARG A 331 -23.12 10.72 -28.66
CA ARG A 331 -24.36 10.60 -29.44
C ARG A 331 -25.22 9.46 -28.95
N ALA A 332 -24.63 8.29 -28.72
CA ALA A 332 -25.35 7.10 -28.25
C ALA A 332 -25.93 7.29 -26.83
N LEU A 333 -25.30 8.11 -25.99
CA LEU A 333 -25.75 8.38 -24.62
C LEU A 333 -26.62 9.64 -24.49
N THR A 334 -26.89 10.35 -25.59
CA THR A 334 -27.65 11.60 -25.54
C THR A 334 -29.06 11.37 -25.01
N GLY A 335 -29.48 12.16 -24.01
CA GLY A 335 -30.81 12.08 -23.41
C GLY A 335 -30.99 10.99 -22.34
N THR A 336 -29.97 10.17 -22.08
CA THR A 336 -30.04 9.06 -21.10
C THR A 336 -29.73 9.49 -19.66
N GLY A 337 -29.05 10.63 -19.49
CA GLY A 337 -28.46 11.04 -18.21
C GLY A 337 -27.16 10.32 -17.85
N ILE A 338 -26.67 9.40 -18.69
CA ILE A 338 -25.39 8.71 -18.52
C ILE A 338 -24.28 9.64 -19.02
N ALA A 339 -23.54 10.24 -18.10
CA ALA A 339 -22.39 11.09 -18.39
C ALA A 339 -21.30 10.87 -17.34
N VAL A 340 -20.05 11.21 -17.68
CA VAL A 340 -18.95 11.19 -16.71
C VAL A 340 -19.16 12.35 -15.73
N PRO A 341 -19.34 12.09 -14.42
CA PRO A 341 -19.39 13.17 -13.45
C PRO A 341 -18.03 13.88 -13.37
N PRO A 342 -17.96 15.16 -12.95
CA PRO A 342 -16.67 15.83 -12.75
C PRO A 342 -15.83 15.11 -11.67
N LEU A 343 -14.52 14.95 -11.89
CA LEU A 343 -13.63 14.24 -10.94
C LEU A 343 -13.74 14.77 -9.51
N SER A 344 -13.92 16.08 -9.35
CA SER A 344 -14.08 16.75 -8.06
C SER A 344 -15.27 16.22 -7.24
N THR A 345 -16.30 15.65 -7.87
CA THR A 345 -17.51 15.17 -7.17
C THR A 345 -17.38 13.76 -6.62
N TYR A 346 -16.42 12.96 -7.11
CA TYR A 346 -16.22 11.57 -6.70
C TYR A 346 -14.81 11.25 -6.18
N ALA A 347 -13.83 12.15 -6.35
CA ALA A 347 -12.50 12.00 -5.76
C ALA A 347 -12.53 11.81 -4.22
N PRO A 348 -13.38 12.51 -3.44
CA PRO A 348 -13.52 12.27 -2.00
C PRO A 348 -13.95 10.84 -1.63
N GLN A 349 -14.90 10.28 -2.39
CA GLN A 349 -15.43 8.93 -2.19
C GLN A 349 -14.35 7.90 -2.47
N LEU A 350 -13.61 8.08 -3.57
CA LEU A 350 -12.46 7.24 -3.90
C LEU A 350 -11.37 7.29 -2.82
N TRP A 351 -11.05 8.49 -2.32
CA TRP A 351 -10.07 8.68 -1.25
C TRP A 351 -10.52 7.99 0.04
N ASP A 352 -11.74 8.26 0.50
CA ASP A 352 -12.28 7.71 1.74
C ASP A 352 -12.37 6.17 1.70
N PHE A 353 -12.83 5.61 0.57
CA PHE A 353 -12.85 4.16 0.39
C PHE A 353 -11.44 3.57 0.43
N TRP A 354 -10.48 4.17 -0.27
CA TRP A 354 -9.09 3.71 -0.25
C TRP A 354 -8.48 3.79 1.15
N GLU A 355 -8.62 4.91 1.85
CA GLU A 355 -8.02 5.13 3.18
C GLU A 355 -8.58 4.17 4.24
N ARG A 356 -9.84 3.71 4.08
CA ARG A 356 -10.51 2.81 5.03
C ARG A 356 -10.41 1.33 4.72
N ASN A 357 -10.20 0.97 3.44
CA ASN A 357 -10.27 -0.43 3.01
C ASN A 357 -8.98 -0.93 2.37
N LEU A 358 -8.18 -0.04 1.77
CA LEU A 358 -7.06 -0.40 0.90
C LEU A 358 -5.72 0.24 1.30
N ASP A 359 -5.68 1.13 2.30
CA ASP A 359 -4.40 1.64 2.79
C ASP A 359 -3.53 0.47 3.29
N PRO A 360 -2.33 0.23 2.71
CA PRO A 360 -1.44 -0.86 3.10
C PRO A 360 -1.08 -0.88 4.59
N ASP A 361 -1.18 0.25 5.28
CA ASP A 361 -0.91 0.34 6.72
C ASP A 361 -2.09 -0.09 7.62
N LEU A 362 -3.29 -0.32 7.08
CA LEU A 362 -4.46 -0.81 7.83
C LEU A 362 -4.24 -2.22 8.39
N PHE A 363 -3.54 -3.07 7.64
CA PHE A 363 -3.34 -4.49 7.97
C PHE A 363 -2.02 -4.77 8.70
N ARG A 364 -1.24 -3.74 9.06
CA ARG A 364 -0.09 -3.94 9.95
C ARG A 364 -0.60 -4.18 11.37
N GLU A 365 -0.53 -5.44 11.83
CA GLU A 365 -0.76 -5.76 13.24
C GLU A 365 0.13 -4.87 14.12
N ARG A 366 -0.49 -3.99 14.91
CA ARG A 366 0.20 -3.13 15.88
C ARG A 366 0.23 -3.76 17.28
N SER A 367 0.07 -5.07 17.38
CA SER A 367 0.09 -5.78 18.65
C SER A 367 1.51 -5.85 19.21
N LEU A 368 1.64 -5.89 20.54
CA LEU A 368 2.94 -6.10 21.17
C LEU A 368 3.54 -7.45 20.71
N ALA A 369 2.72 -8.50 20.66
CA ALA A 369 3.11 -9.85 20.25
C ALA A 369 3.74 -9.89 18.85
N SER A 370 3.12 -9.26 17.85
CA SER A 370 3.70 -9.18 16.50
C SER A 370 5.03 -8.41 16.47
N SER A 371 5.15 -7.36 17.30
CA SER A 371 6.34 -6.50 17.36
C SER A 371 7.54 -7.16 18.02
N ILE A 372 7.34 -8.15 18.89
CA ILE A 372 8.39 -8.81 19.69
C ILE A 372 8.60 -10.28 19.34
N ARG A 373 7.84 -10.82 18.37
CA ARG A 373 8.00 -12.19 17.91
C ARG A 373 9.46 -12.46 17.50
N ASP A 374 10.01 -13.55 18.00
CA ASP A 374 11.39 -14.00 17.75
C ASP A 374 12.47 -12.97 18.14
N LYS A 375 12.17 -12.11 19.12
CA LYS A 375 13.12 -11.12 19.65
C LYS A 375 13.49 -11.45 21.09
N ARG A 376 14.78 -11.26 21.39
CA ARG A 376 15.34 -11.33 22.75
C ARG A 376 15.32 -9.94 23.38
N ILE A 377 14.57 -9.78 24.47
CA ILE A 377 14.42 -8.48 25.15
C ILE A 377 15.15 -8.48 26.49
N LEU A 378 16.21 -7.68 26.63
CA LEU A 378 16.91 -7.50 27.90
C LEU A 378 16.32 -6.34 28.68
N ILE A 379 15.97 -6.57 29.95
CA ILE A 379 15.42 -5.54 30.85
C ILE A 379 16.30 -5.41 32.08
N THR A 380 16.85 -4.21 32.31
CA THR A 380 17.58 -3.90 33.55
C THR A 380 16.65 -3.41 34.65
N GLY A 381 16.94 -3.76 35.91
CA GLY A 381 16.06 -3.45 37.03
C GLY A 381 14.74 -4.23 36.98
N ALA A 382 14.77 -5.45 36.45
CA ALA A 382 13.58 -6.26 36.19
C ALA A 382 12.89 -6.84 37.44
N SER A 383 13.50 -6.77 38.62
CA SER A 383 12.99 -7.42 39.84
C SER A 383 11.87 -6.68 40.58
N SER A 384 11.50 -5.46 40.16
CA SER A 384 10.40 -4.72 40.80
C SER A 384 9.89 -3.56 39.95
N GLY A 385 8.71 -3.03 40.31
CA GLY A 385 8.16 -1.81 39.74
C GLY A 385 8.01 -1.91 38.23
N ILE A 386 8.43 -0.86 37.51
CA ILE A 386 8.29 -0.77 36.04
C ILE A 386 8.96 -1.94 35.32
N GLY A 387 10.15 -2.36 35.76
CA GLY A 387 10.89 -3.45 35.11
C GLY A 387 10.18 -4.79 35.21
N LEU A 388 9.61 -5.10 36.39
CA LEU A 388 8.79 -6.29 36.64
C LEU A 388 7.56 -6.30 35.72
N GLU A 389 6.77 -5.23 35.77
CA GLU A 389 5.54 -5.13 34.99
C GLU A 389 5.81 -5.18 33.48
N THR A 390 6.92 -4.60 33.03
CA THR A 390 7.35 -4.66 31.63
C THR A 390 7.70 -6.10 31.23
N ALA A 391 8.41 -6.84 32.09
CA ALA A 391 8.75 -8.23 31.84
C ALA A 391 7.50 -9.11 31.73
N VAL A 392 6.54 -8.97 32.66
CA VAL A 392 5.28 -9.74 32.65
C VAL A 392 4.48 -9.44 31.39
N LYS A 393 4.33 -8.18 30.98
CA LYS A 393 3.62 -7.81 29.74
C LYS A 393 4.26 -8.36 28.47
N ILE A 394 5.59 -8.48 28.47
CA ILE A 394 6.29 -9.16 27.38
C ILE A 394 6.00 -10.67 27.39
N GLY A 395 5.93 -11.27 28.59
CA GLY A 395 5.51 -12.65 28.76
C GLY A 395 4.10 -12.93 28.24
N GLU A 396 3.13 -12.08 28.60
CA GLU A 396 1.74 -12.13 28.09
C GLU A 396 1.66 -12.06 26.56
N ALA A 397 2.64 -11.42 25.92
CA ALA A 397 2.76 -11.30 24.48
C ALA A 397 3.56 -12.46 23.83
N GLY A 398 3.95 -13.47 24.61
CA GLY A 398 4.73 -14.63 24.16
C GLY A 398 6.21 -14.35 23.88
N GLY A 399 6.75 -13.27 24.44
CA GLY A 399 8.14 -12.84 24.17
C GLY A 399 9.19 -13.54 25.05
N GLU A 400 10.46 -13.38 24.64
CA GLU A 400 11.63 -13.88 25.35
C GLU A 400 12.33 -12.74 26.11
N VAL A 401 12.48 -12.89 27.43
CA VAL A 401 12.98 -11.83 28.32
C VAL A 401 14.26 -12.26 29.03
N ILE A 402 15.30 -11.43 28.94
CA ILE A 402 16.53 -11.52 29.72
C ILE A 402 16.39 -10.56 30.90
N LEU A 403 16.22 -11.10 32.10
CA LEU A 403 15.92 -10.38 33.33
C LEU A 403 17.21 -10.05 34.09
N VAL A 404 17.50 -8.76 34.23
CA VAL A 404 18.72 -8.27 34.89
C VAL A 404 18.41 -7.46 36.13
N SER A 405 18.94 -7.90 37.28
CA SER A 405 18.97 -7.15 38.54
C SER A 405 19.95 -7.79 39.53
N ARG A 406 20.18 -7.21 40.71
CA ARG A 406 21.16 -7.73 41.67
C ARG A 406 20.76 -9.03 42.36
N THR A 407 19.48 -9.19 42.69
CA THR A 407 19.00 -10.29 43.55
C THR A 407 18.45 -11.42 42.70
N ARG A 408 19.16 -12.55 42.66
CA ARG A 408 18.79 -13.73 41.86
C ARG A 408 17.41 -14.25 42.21
N GLU A 409 17.11 -14.40 43.49
CA GLU A 409 15.87 -15.00 43.99
C GLU A 409 14.65 -14.20 43.50
N LYS A 410 14.74 -12.87 43.51
CA LYS A 410 13.68 -12.01 42.98
C LYS A 410 13.52 -12.14 41.47
N LEU A 411 14.62 -12.28 40.73
CA LEU A 411 14.55 -12.51 39.29
C LEU A 411 13.91 -13.85 38.96
N GLU A 412 14.17 -14.89 39.75
CA GLU A 412 13.54 -16.20 39.60
C GLU A 412 12.03 -16.14 39.89
N GLU A 413 11.58 -15.32 40.85
CA GLU A 413 10.16 -15.03 41.06
C GLU A 413 9.52 -14.32 39.87
N VAL A 414 10.24 -13.38 39.23
CA VAL A 414 9.76 -12.72 38.01
C VAL A 414 9.74 -13.68 36.83
N ALA A 415 10.76 -14.51 36.67
CA ALA A 415 10.86 -15.50 35.60
C ALA A 415 9.64 -16.43 35.61
N LYS A 416 9.26 -16.94 36.79
CA LYS A 416 8.04 -17.74 36.96
C LYS A 416 6.77 -17.01 36.53
N GLN A 417 6.66 -15.70 36.76
CA GLN A 417 5.51 -14.91 36.32
C GLN A 417 5.48 -14.74 34.80
N VAL A 418 6.64 -14.48 34.18
CA VAL A 418 6.77 -14.38 32.72
C VAL A 418 6.42 -15.71 32.05
N GLU A 419 6.94 -16.81 32.57
CA GLU A 419 6.66 -18.17 32.08
C GLU A 419 5.18 -18.54 32.25
N ALA A 420 4.58 -18.22 33.41
CA ALA A 420 3.16 -18.44 33.65
C ALA A 420 2.26 -17.61 32.72
N ALA A 421 2.74 -16.46 32.25
CA ALA A 421 2.04 -15.61 31.29
C ALA A 421 2.20 -16.07 29.81
N GLY A 422 3.03 -17.08 29.54
CA GLY A 422 3.23 -17.66 28.21
C GLY A 422 4.52 -17.22 27.50
N GLY A 423 5.42 -16.51 28.19
CA GLY A 423 6.72 -16.11 27.66
C GLY A 423 7.87 -17.04 28.05
N THR A 424 9.08 -16.65 27.66
CA THR A 424 10.34 -17.29 28.08
C THR A 424 11.17 -16.31 28.89
N ALA A 425 11.81 -16.75 29.97
CA ALA A 425 12.61 -15.89 30.85
C ALA A 425 13.99 -16.45 31.15
N HIS A 426 15.00 -15.57 31.15
CA HIS A 426 16.40 -15.90 31.48
C HIS A 426 16.89 -15.02 32.61
N VAL A 427 17.44 -15.60 33.66
CA VAL A 427 17.84 -14.88 34.88
C VAL A 427 19.35 -14.58 34.89
N HIS A 428 19.69 -13.29 34.90
CA HIS A 428 21.08 -12.82 34.95
C HIS A 428 21.29 -11.82 36.09
N PRO A 429 21.83 -12.28 37.24
CA PRO A 429 22.17 -11.37 38.33
C PRO A 429 23.33 -10.46 37.95
N CYS A 430 23.15 -9.14 38.14
CA CYS A 430 24.19 -8.15 37.88
C CYS A 430 23.97 -6.88 38.71
N ASP A 431 25.05 -6.34 39.29
CA ASP A 431 25.11 -4.98 39.82
C ASP A 431 25.64 -4.01 38.77
N LEU A 432 24.71 -3.27 38.16
CA LEU A 432 25.00 -2.32 37.10
C LEU A 432 25.76 -1.06 37.57
N SER A 433 26.05 -0.91 38.86
CA SER A 433 27.02 0.11 39.32
C SER A 433 28.48 -0.35 39.22
N GLU A 434 28.74 -1.64 39.01
CA GLU A 434 30.07 -2.22 38.90
C GLU A 434 30.37 -2.57 37.44
N LEU A 435 31.27 -1.83 36.79
CA LEU A 435 31.47 -1.93 35.33
C LEU A 435 32.02 -3.28 34.88
N GLU A 436 32.82 -3.95 35.71
CA GLU A 436 33.32 -5.31 35.47
C GLU A 436 32.15 -6.32 35.43
N ASP A 437 31.14 -6.10 36.27
CA ASP A 437 29.97 -6.97 36.32
C ASP A 437 29.07 -6.78 35.10
N VAL A 438 29.02 -5.57 34.55
CA VAL A 438 28.34 -5.26 33.28
C VAL A 438 29.06 -5.93 32.09
N GLU A 439 30.39 -5.98 32.10
CA GLU A 439 31.18 -6.68 31.08
C GLU A 439 30.95 -8.20 31.13
N ARG A 440 30.96 -8.77 32.34
CA ARG A 440 30.62 -10.19 32.56
C ARG A 440 29.22 -10.51 32.04
N LEU A 441 28.21 -9.72 32.44
CA LEU A 441 26.84 -9.86 31.97
C LEU A 441 26.75 -9.81 30.43
N ALA A 442 27.39 -8.82 29.81
CA ALA A 442 27.36 -8.68 28.35
C ALA A 442 27.96 -9.91 27.67
N SER A 443 29.06 -10.44 28.20
CA SER A 443 29.74 -11.62 27.67
C SER A 443 28.87 -12.87 27.80
N GLU A 444 28.28 -13.10 28.97
CA GLU A 444 27.34 -14.20 29.22
C GLU A 444 26.11 -14.13 28.29
N VAL A 445 25.56 -12.94 28.07
CA VAL A 445 24.40 -12.75 27.20
C VAL A 445 24.75 -13.01 25.73
N LEU A 446 25.92 -12.54 25.27
CA LEU A 446 26.38 -12.78 23.92
C LEU A 446 26.65 -14.27 23.67
N GLU A 447 27.26 -14.96 24.64
CA GLU A 447 27.59 -16.38 24.53
C GLU A 447 26.34 -17.27 24.57
N GLN A 448 25.44 -17.04 25.53
CA GLN A 448 24.29 -17.92 25.75
C GLN A 448 23.12 -17.63 24.82
N HIS A 449 22.90 -16.38 24.42
CA HIS A 449 21.71 -15.94 23.69
C HIS A 449 22.03 -15.40 22.30
N GLY A 450 23.30 -15.24 21.94
CA GLY A 450 23.73 -14.66 20.66
C GLY A 450 23.46 -13.15 20.54
N GLY A 451 23.19 -12.47 21.67
CA GLY A 451 22.91 -11.03 21.72
C GLY A 451 21.47 -10.66 22.08
N VAL A 452 21.13 -9.38 21.91
CA VAL A 452 19.87 -8.77 22.36
C VAL A 452 19.25 -7.96 21.24
N ASP A 453 17.97 -8.18 20.95
CA ASP A 453 17.22 -7.44 19.92
C ASP A 453 16.63 -6.13 20.43
N VAL A 454 16.17 -6.14 21.68
CA VAL A 454 15.66 -4.95 22.37
C VAL A 454 16.35 -4.80 23.74
N LEU A 455 17.06 -3.69 23.94
CA LEU A 455 17.69 -3.35 25.20
C LEU A 455 16.85 -2.31 25.94
N VAL A 456 16.27 -2.68 27.08
CA VAL A 456 15.50 -1.78 27.96
C VAL A 456 16.35 -1.38 29.17
N ASN A 457 16.96 -0.21 29.09
CA ASN A 457 17.68 0.42 30.20
C ASN A 457 16.69 1.06 31.18
N ASN A 458 16.15 0.23 32.07
CA ASN A 458 15.19 0.63 33.11
C ASN A 458 15.82 0.81 34.49
N ALA A 459 16.93 0.13 34.80
CA ALA A 459 17.58 0.26 36.09
C ALA A 459 17.90 1.71 36.44
N GLY A 460 17.67 2.06 37.70
CA GLY A 460 18.06 3.36 38.19
C GLY A 460 17.82 3.56 39.67
N ARG A 461 18.43 4.62 40.19
CA ARG A 461 18.31 5.09 41.57
C ARG A 461 17.98 6.57 41.57
N SER A 462 17.00 6.97 42.39
CA SER A 462 16.68 8.37 42.64
C SER A 462 17.22 8.81 44.00
N ILE A 463 17.81 10.00 44.05
CA ILE A 463 18.23 10.67 45.27
C ILE A 463 17.54 12.03 45.31
N ARG A 464 16.59 12.17 46.24
CA ARG A 464 15.92 13.44 46.54
C ARG A 464 16.64 14.17 47.66
N ARG A 465 17.56 15.06 47.32
CA ARG A 465 18.29 15.91 48.26
C ARG A 465 18.61 17.28 47.68
N SER A 466 18.46 18.33 48.48
CA SER A 466 18.86 19.68 48.07
C SER A 466 20.38 19.76 47.90
N VAL A 467 20.85 20.66 47.03
CA VAL A 467 22.29 20.89 46.82
C VAL A 467 23.00 21.22 48.14
N LYS A 468 22.39 22.07 48.97
CA LYS A 468 22.90 22.42 50.31
C LYS A 468 23.14 21.18 51.20
N ALA A 469 22.25 20.19 51.14
CA ALA A 469 22.38 18.97 51.93
C ALA A 469 23.31 17.92 51.29
N SER A 470 23.86 18.20 50.11
CA SER A 470 24.75 17.31 49.37
C SER A 470 26.22 17.75 49.36
N TYR A 471 26.58 18.86 50.01
CA TYR A 471 27.96 19.39 49.98
C TYR A 471 29.00 18.36 50.43
N ASP A 472 28.74 17.63 51.52
CA ASP A 472 29.66 16.60 52.03
C ASP A 472 29.35 15.20 51.48
N ARG A 473 28.54 15.11 50.42
CA ARG A 473 27.98 13.84 49.92
C ARG A 473 28.08 13.72 48.40
N PHE A 474 29.23 14.12 47.86
CA PHE A 474 29.51 14.01 46.43
C PHE A 474 29.32 12.59 45.87
N HIS A 475 29.63 11.57 46.69
CA HIS A 475 29.38 10.14 46.38
C HIS A 475 27.94 9.82 45.95
N ASP A 476 26.96 10.65 46.31
CA ASP A 476 25.59 10.49 45.83
C ASP A 476 25.45 10.77 44.33
N TYR A 477 26.18 11.74 43.81
CA TYR A 477 26.25 12.01 42.37
C TYR A 477 27.00 10.88 41.66
N GLU A 478 28.14 10.47 42.20
CA GLU A 478 28.96 9.40 41.62
C GLU A 478 28.16 8.10 41.48
N ARG A 479 27.59 7.58 42.57
CA ARG A 479 26.85 6.31 42.54
C ARG A 479 25.58 6.37 41.69
N THR A 480 24.97 7.55 41.57
CA THR A 480 23.79 7.76 40.73
C THR A 480 24.17 7.80 39.25
N MET A 481 25.32 8.40 38.92
CA MET A 481 25.92 8.35 37.58
C MET A 481 26.35 6.93 37.19
N GLN A 482 26.98 6.19 38.11
CA GLN A 482 27.41 4.82 37.86
C GLN A 482 26.25 3.94 37.41
N LEU A 483 25.16 3.94 38.16
CA LEU A 483 23.99 3.13 37.82
C LEU A 483 23.18 3.69 36.65
N ASN A 484 22.78 4.97 36.71
CA ASN A 484 21.78 5.51 35.78
C ASN A 484 22.36 5.86 34.40
N TYR A 485 23.68 6.08 34.30
CA TYR A 485 24.34 6.46 33.06
C TYR A 485 25.39 5.44 32.64
N PHE A 486 26.45 5.22 33.42
CA PHE A 486 27.58 4.40 32.96
C PHE A 486 27.20 2.94 32.74
N GLY A 487 26.42 2.33 33.63
CA GLY A 487 25.91 0.97 33.44
C GLY A 487 25.08 0.82 32.16
N ALA A 488 24.13 1.73 31.92
CA ALA A 488 23.32 1.74 30.69
C ALA A 488 24.17 1.98 29.44
N LEU A 489 25.11 2.93 29.49
CA LEU A 489 26.02 3.25 28.39
C LEU A 489 26.88 2.03 28.01
N LYS A 490 27.42 1.33 29.00
CA LYS A 490 28.26 0.15 28.81
C LYS A 490 27.49 -0.98 28.13
N LEU A 491 26.23 -1.24 28.54
CA LEU A 491 25.35 -2.21 27.86
C LEU A 491 25.04 -1.80 26.42
N ILE A 492 24.76 -0.51 26.18
CA ILE A 492 24.54 -0.01 24.81
C ILE A 492 25.80 -0.27 23.97
N MET A 493 26.98 0.08 24.45
CA MET A 493 28.23 -0.14 23.74
C MET A 493 28.52 -1.62 23.48
N ALA A 494 28.12 -2.51 24.39
CA ALA A 494 28.33 -3.94 24.24
C ALA A 494 27.41 -4.58 23.18
N PHE A 495 26.12 -4.21 23.15
CA PHE A 495 25.15 -4.88 22.26
C PHE A 495 24.91 -4.16 20.93
N MET A 496 25.19 -2.86 20.85
CA MET A 496 24.95 -2.07 19.64
C MET A 496 25.78 -2.52 18.42
N PRO A 497 27.05 -2.97 18.52
CA PRO A 497 27.78 -3.49 17.37
C PRO A 497 27.03 -4.63 16.66
N GLY A 498 26.58 -5.64 17.42
CA GLY A 498 25.78 -6.73 16.86
C GLY A 498 24.42 -6.29 16.33
N MET A 499 23.81 -5.23 16.88
CA MET A 499 22.58 -4.62 16.34
C MET A 499 22.82 -3.99 14.97
N ARG A 500 23.95 -3.30 14.80
CA ARG A 500 24.33 -2.65 13.54
C ARG A 500 24.63 -3.67 12.45
N GLU A 501 25.37 -4.73 12.79
CA GLU A 501 25.74 -5.80 11.85
C GLU A 501 24.50 -6.48 11.24
N ARG A 502 23.53 -6.84 12.08
CA ARG A 502 22.26 -7.47 11.61
C ARG A 502 21.22 -6.46 11.11
N ARG A 503 21.56 -5.18 11.08
CA ARG A 503 20.73 -4.05 10.67
C ARG A 503 19.36 -3.97 11.36
N SER A 504 19.31 -4.41 12.62
CA SER A 504 18.07 -4.52 13.39
C SER A 504 18.36 -4.49 14.88
N GLY A 505 17.80 -3.49 15.57
CA GLY A 505 17.89 -3.39 17.02
C GLY A 505 17.12 -2.20 17.58
N HIS A 506 16.77 -2.28 18.86
CA HIS A 506 16.07 -1.19 19.53
C HIS A 506 16.60 -0.98 20.95
N ILE A 507 17.05 0.24 21.24
CA ILE A 507 17.46 0.66 22.57
C ILE A 507 16.37 1.55 23.16
N VAL A 508 15.86 1.16 24.33
CA VAL A 508 14.82 1.87 25.07
C VAL A 508 15.41 2.34 26.39
N ASN A 509 15.48 3.66 26.59
CA ASN A 509 15.99 4.26 27.81
C ASN A 509 14.82 4.80 28.65
N VAL A 510 14.66 4.28 29.87
CA VAL A 510 13.68 4.81 30.81
C VAL A 510 14.29 6.03 31.52
N SER A 511 13.78 7.20 31.15
CA SER A 511 14.17 8.50 31.68
C SER A 511 13.08 9.05 32.61
N SER A 512 13.11 10.34 32.90
CA SER A 512 12.18 10.98 33.83
C SER A 512 11.67 12.30 33.30
N ILE A 513 10.39 12.62 33.56
CA ILE A 513 9.85 13.98 33.37
C ILE A 513 10.67 15.05 34.10
N GLY A 514 11.43 14.67 35.13
CA GLY A 514 12.37 15.55 35.82
C GLY A 514 13.44 16.16 34.90
N VAL A 515 13.81 15.48 33.81
CA VAL A 515 14.73 15.99 32.77
C VAL A 515 14.15 17.18 32.01
N GLN A 516 12.81 17.22 31.87
CA GLN A 516 12.12 18.30 31.16
C GLN A 516 11.73 19.46 32.10
N THR A 517 11.58 19.18 33.39
CA THR A 517 11.01 20.12 34.38
C THR A 517 12.02 20.66 35.39
N ASN A 518 13.21 20.06 35.50
CA ASN A 518 14.31 20.50 36.38
C ASN A 518 13.90 20.68 37.86
N THR A 519 13.16 19.71 38.40
CA THR A 519 12.59 19.78 39.75
C THR A 519 13.65 19.96 40.85
N PRO A 520 13.48 20.92 41.79
CA PRO A 520 14.40 21.10 42.90
C PRO A 520 14.61 19.85 43.74
N ARG A 521 15.81 19.73 44.33
CA ARG A 521 16.24 18.59 45.16
C ARG A 521 16.46 17.27 44.42
N PHE A 522 16.45 17.24 43.10
CA PHE A 522 16.76 16.03 42.33
C PHE A 522 18.01 16.19 41.45
N SER A 523 18.93 17.09 41.82
CA SER A 523 20.10 17.43 40.98
C SER A 523 20.94 16.20 40.61
N ALA A 524 21.21 15.28 41.56
CA ALA A 524 21.95 14.05 41.27
C ALA A 524 21.19 13.12 40.28
N TYR A 525 19.89 12.94 40.50
CA TYR A 525 19.06 12.08 39.67
C TYR A 525 18.84 12.66 38.27
N VAL A 526 18.37 13.91 38.19
CA VAL A 526 18.08 14.59 36.92
C VAL A 526 19.35 14.75 36.09
N ALA A 527 20.50 15.08 36.69
CA ALA A 527 21.76 15.14 35.95
C ALA A 527 22.11 13.80 35.30
N SER A 528 21.98 12.69 36.05
CA SER A 528 22.29 11.35 35.52
C SER A 528 21.37 10.91 34.38
N LYS A 529 20.06 11.17 34.47
CA LYS A 529 19.11 10.86 33.40
C LYS A 529 19.31 11.79 32.21
N SER A 530 19.63 13.06 32.44
CA SER A 530 19.98 14.03 31.38
C SER A 530 21.23 13.62 30.60
N ALA A 531 22.21 12.99 31.26
CA ALA A 531 23.41 12.47 30.60
C ALA A 531 23.08 11.34 29.62
N LEU A 532 22.26 10.37 30.04
CA LEU A 532 21.79 9.28 29.17
C LEU A 532 20.96 9.80 27.99
N ASP A 533 20.10 10.77 28.26
CA ASP A 533 19.29 11.48 27.28
C ASP A 533 20.13 12.16 26.19
N ALA A 534 21.15 12.92 26.62
CA ALA A 534 22.05 13.62 25.71
C ALA A 534 22.82 12.63 24.84
N PHE A 535 23.36 11.57 25.44
CA PHE A 535 24.01 10.48 24.70
C PHE A 535 23.08 9.88 23.65
N SER A 536 21.83 9.56 24.03
CA SER A 536 20.86 8.95 23.12
C SER A 536 20.53 9.82 21.91
N ARG A 537 20.41 11.14 22.12
CA ARG A 537 20.16 12.11 21.02
C ARG A 537 21.34 12.23 20.06
N CYS A 538 22.57 12.07 20.54
CA CYS A 538 23.75 12.04 19.68
C CYS A 538 23.87 10.71 18.92
N ALA A 539 23.69 9.58 19.62
CA ALA A 539 23.90 8.26 19.03
C ALA A 539 22.81 7.86 18.02
N ALA A 540 21.56 8.26 18.22
CA ALA A 540 20.45 7.78 17.38
C ALA A 540 20.59 8.16 15.88
N PRO A 541 20.94 9.39 15.49
CA PRO A 541 21.18 9.73 14.09
C PRO A 541 22.36 8.98 13.47
N GLU A 542 23.37 8.60 14.25
CA GLU A 542 24.55 7.88 13.75
C GLU A 542 24.23 6.44 13.30
N VAL A 543 23.17 5.84 13.86
CA VAL A 543 22.84 4.41 13.66
C VAL A 543 21.52 4.17 12.94
N ILE A 544 20.74 5.23 12.64
CA ILE A 544 19.44 5.08 11.98
C ILE A 544 19.58 4.41 10.60
N GLY A 545 20.67 4.72 9.88
CA GLY A 545 21.03 4.10 8.61
C GLY A 545 21.41 2.63 8.73
N ASP A 546 21.68 2.14 9.94
CA ASP A 546 21.97 0.74 10.26
C ASP A 546 20.75 0.03 10.86
N GLY A 547 19.56 0.61 10.80
CA GLY A 547 18.32 -0.04 11.28
C GLY A 547 18.23 -0.17 12.81
N VAL A 548 19.13 0.47 13.56
CA VAL A 548 19.08 0.53 15.03
C VAL A 548 18.31 1.77 15.47
N LYS A 549 17.36 1.59 16.38
CA LYS A 549 16.47 2.65 16.85
C LYS A 549 16.72 2.97 18.32
N PHE A 550 16.50 4.23 18.69
CA PHE A 550 16.48 4.67 20.08
C PHE A 550 15.10 5.21 20.43
N THR A 551 14.63 4.87 21.63
CA THR A 551 13.44 5.46 22.24
C THR A 551 13.77 5.88 23.66
N THR A 552 13.38 7.08 24.04
CA THR A 552 13.49 7.56 25.43
C THR A 552 12.08 7.72 25.99
N VAL A 553 11.80 7.08 27.12
CA VAL A 553 10.50 7.14 27.78
C VAL A 553 10.61 8.02 29.02
N TYR A 554 9.95 9.17 29.02
CA TYR A 554 9.95 10.10 30.15
C TYR A 554 8.85 9.74 31.13
N MET A 555 9.19 8.96 32.16
CA MET A 555 8.20 8.54 33.15
C MET A 555 7.87 9.68 34.13
N PRO A 556 6.59 9.87 34.49
CA PRO A 556 6.21 10.69 35.64
C PRO A 556 6.58 9.97 36.95
N LEU A 557 6.12 10.49 38.09
CA LEU A 557 6.28 9.78 39.35
C LEU A 557 5.41 8.51 39.34
N VAL A 558 6.05 7.33 39.43
CA VAL A 558 5.37 6.03 39.42
C VAL A 558 5.57 5.35 40.78
N ARG A 559 4.50 4.79 41.34
CA ARG A 559 4.54 4.03 42.60
C ARG A 559 5.39 2.76 42.42
N THR A 560 6.61 2.82 42.92
CA THR A 560 7.62 1.75 42.91
C THR A 560 8.33 1.76 44.26
N PRO A 561 9.15 0.75 44.61
CA PRO A 561 9.94 0.77 45.84
C PRO A 561 10.92 1.96 45.97
N MET A 562 11.08 2.77 44.92
CA MET A 562 11.90 3.99 44.94
C MET A 562 11.24 5.16 45.68
N ILE A 563 9.92 5.13 45.91
CA ILE A 563 9.15 6.20 46.58
C ILE A 563 8.29 5.70 47.74
#